data_AF-A0A3N7H3N5-F1
#
_entry.id   AF-A0A3N7H3N5-F1
#
_cell.length_a   1.000
_cell.length_b   1.000
_cell.length_c   1.000
_cell.angle_alpha   90.00
_cell.angle_beta   90.00
_cell.angle_gamma   90.00
#
_symmetry.space_group_name_H-M   'P 1'
#
loop_
_entity.id
_entity.type
_entity.pdbx_description
1 polymer ?
#
loop_
_entity_poly.entity_id
_entity_poly.type
_entity_poly.pdbx_seq_one_letter_code
_entity_poly.pdbx_strand_id
1 'polypeptide(L)'
;MQRPLLSLHSILEALSLDAACLSLLEQTPEYQYFIHSDTPEAIYGAIRTIGGILNAQPQADQLVEDLEERINIISHKLKFIAEENKPKVAFFQDVFPLTAAENGYLANLIRIAGGIYQTRMIPHESSSDVLIIFNEKPISQLLTELPQALSTWSQIPAVANNQIYIVHHPGYLRQPGALIADEAEILAEIFYPKYFVFGRDEDVWMKFEWQ
;
A
#
# COMPACT_ATOMS: atom_id res chain seq x y z
N MET A 1 -3.93 14.74 7.78
CA MET A 1 -2.95 13.66 8.02
C MET A 1 -1.59 14.12 7.50
N GLN A 2 -0.50 13.77 8.17
CA GLN A 2 0.84 14.07 7.70
C GLN A 2 1.16 13.13 6.52
N ARG A 3 1.74 13.65 5.44
CA ARG A 3 2.16 12.85 4.28
C ARG A 3 3.19 11.82 4.75
N PRO A 4 3.04 10.52 4.41
CA PRO A 4 4.01 9.53 4.83
C PRO A 4 5.38 9.85 4.20
N LEU A 5 6.43 9.66 4.99
CA LEU A 5 7.81 9.85 4.53
C LEU A 5 8.33 8.58 3.85
N LEU A 6 9.28 8.76 2.94
CA LEU A 6 9.99 7.67 2.29
C LEU A 6 10.72 6.81 3.33
N SER A 7 10.49 5.50 3.32
CA SER A 7 11.18 4.52 4.15
C SER A 7 12.60 4.30 3.63
N LEU A 8 13.54 5.08 4.15
CA LEU A 8 14.96 4.92 3.84
C LEU A 8 15.48 3.54 4.28
N HIS A 9 14.92 2.97 5.35
CA HIS A 9 15.29 1.63 5.78
C HIS A 9 14.99 0.58 4.70
N SER A 10 13.79 0.61 4.12
CA SER A 10 13.42 -0.32 3.03
C SER A 10 14.36 -0.20 1.83
N ILE A 11 14.81 1.02 1.51
CA ILE A 11 15.71 1.27 0.39
C ILE A 11 17.11 0.75 0.70
N LEU A 12 17.65 1.03 1.89
CA LEU A 12 18.96 0.52 2.29
C LEU A 12 18.99 -1.00 2.30
N GLU A 13 17.95 -1.63 2.84
CA GLU A 13 17.80 -3.09 2.84
C GLU A 13 17.77 -3.64 1.40
N ALA A 14 16.96 -3.07 0.51
CA ALA A 14 16.87 -3.49 -0.88
C ALA A 14 18.18 -3.29 -1.67
N LEU A 15 18.98 -2.28 -1.31
CA LEU A 15 20.31 -2.04 -1.88
C LEU A 15 21.41 -2.86 -1.21
N SER A 16 21.08 -3.70 -0.22
CA SER A 16 22.06 -4.45 0.60
C SER A 16 23.09 -3.55 1.29
N LEU A 17 22.65 -2.40 1.77
CA LEU A 17 23.45 -1.40 2.48
C LEU A 17 23.16 -1.41 3.99
N ASP A 18 24.16 -1.04 4.77
CA ASP A 18 24.04 -1.02 6.24
C ASP A 18 23.11 0.13 6.70
N ALA A 19 22.31 -0.13 7.73
CA ALA A 19 21.42 0.87 8.33
C ALA A 19 22.18 2.09 8.88
N ALA A 20 23.48 1.97 9.19
CA ALA A 20 24.34 3.08 9.57
C ALA A 20 24.46 4.17 8.48
N CYS A 21 24.15 3.86 7.22
CA CYS A 21 24.11 4.84 6.14
C CYS A 21 22.97 5.88 6.29
N LEU A 22 21.97 5.64 7.15
CA LEU A 22 20.88 6.59 7.40
C LEU A 22 21.40 7.97 7.83
N SER A 23 22.34 8.00 8.78
CA SER A 23 22.89 9.26 9.27
C SER A 23 23.65 10.04 8.19
N LEU A 24 24.21 9.35 7.19
CA LEU A 24 24.84 10.00 6.04
C LEU A 24 23.79 10.65 5.13
N LEU A 25 22.69 9.92 4.85
CA LEU A 25 21.57 10.43 4.06
C LEU A 25 20.91 11.65 4.70
N GLU A 26 20.68 11.63 6.01
CA GLU A 26 20.08 12.74 6.77
C GLU A 26 20.89 14.04 6.71
N GLN A 27 22.19 13.95 6.44
CA GLN A 27 23.10 15.09 6.38
C GLN A 27 23.27 15.66 4.97
N THR A 28 22.71 15.02 3.93
CA THR A 28 22.89 15.51 2.56
C THR A 28 21.92 16.66 2.23
N PRO A 29 22.30 17.58 1.33
CA PRO A 29 21.40 18.65 0.87
C PRO A 29 20.10 18.13 0.25
N GLU A 30 20.13 16.94 -0.35
CA GLU A 30 19.01 16.32 -1.06
C GLU A 30 18.00 15.64 -0.12
N TYR A 31 18.31 15.46 1.16
CA TYR A 31 17.47 14.71 2.11
C TYR A 31 16.02 15.19 2.13
N GLN A 32 15.83 16.51 2.24
CA GLN A 32 14.50 17.12 2.28
C GLN A 32 13.72 16.94 0.97
N TYR A 33 14.41 16.67 -0.14
CA TYR A 33 13.78 16.43 -1.42
C TYR A 33 13.28 14.98 -1.54
N PHE A 34 14.16 14.00 -1.35
CA PHE A 34 13.77 12.60 -1.57
C PHE A 34 12.90 12.02 -0.46
N ILE A 35 12.96 12.55 0.78
CA ILE A 35 12.15 12.02 1.90
C ILE A 35 10.64 12.20 1.71
N HIS A 36 10.23 13.09 0.80
CA HIS A 36 8.83 13.37 0.48
C HIS A 36 8.34 12.70 -0.81
N SER A 37 9.12 11.77 -1.37
CA SER A 37 8.75 10.98 -2.54
C SER A 37 7.64 9.96 -2.21
N ASP A 38 6.46 10.13 -2.81
CA ASP A 38 5.29 9.25 -2.61
C ASP A 38 4.54 8.87 -3.90
N THR A 39 5.10 9.22 -5.07
CA THR A 39 4.69 8.67 -6.36
C THR A 39 5.72 7.66 -6.82
N PRO A 40 5.34 6.67 -7.65
CA PRO A 40 6.29 5.69 -8.17
C PRO A 40 7.55 6.34 -8.77
N GLU A 41 7.37 7.34 -9.63
CA GLU A 41 8.45 8.03 -10.31
C GLU A 41 9.35 8.80 -9.34
N ALA A 42 8.76 9.41 -8.32
CA ALA A 42 9.52 10.11 -7.28
C ALA A 42 10.29 9.14 -6.38
N ILE A 43 9.73 7.96 -6.09
CA ILE A 43 10.38 6.90 -5.32
C ILE A 43 11.55 6.32 -6.12
N TYR A 44 11.37 6.06 -7.42
CA TYR A 44 12.45 5.63 -8.30
C TYR A 44 13.59 6.65 -8.40
N GLY A 45 13.25 7.94 -8.53
CA GLY A 45 14.22 9.02 -8.50
C GLY A 45 14.97 9.08 -7.16
N ALA A 46 14.27 8.87 -6.04
CA ALA A 46 14.87 8.82 -4.72
C ALA A 46 15.83 7.63 -4.56
N ILE A 47 15.45 6.43 -5.00
CA ILE A 47 16.30 5.24 -4.97
C ILE A 47 17.59 5.48 -5.76
N ARG A 48 17.50 6.02 -6.98
CA ARG A 48 18.67 6.36 -7.79
C ARG A 48 19.55 7.42 -7.12
N THR A 49 18.95 8.45 -6.52
CA THR A 49 19.67 9.50 -5.80
C THR A 49 20.43 8.93 -4.59
N ILE A 50 19.77 8.10 -3.78
CA ILE A 50 20.35 7.41 -2.63
C ILE A 50 21.49 6.48 -3.08
N GLY A 51 21.28 5.73 -4.16
CA GLY A 51 22.32 4.91 -4.78
C GLY A 51 23.55 5.72 -5.17
N GLY A 52 23.37 6.89 -5.78
CA GLY A 52 24.47 7.79 -6.12
C GLY A 52 25.23 8.31 -4.89
N ILE A 53 24.52 8.76 -3.85
CA ILE A 53 25.12 9.25 -2.59
C ILE A 53 25.94 8.16 -1.90
N LEU A 54 25.44 6.92 -1.90
CA LEU A 54 26.04 5.79 -1.20
C LEU A 54 26.96 4.94 -2.09
N ASN A 55 27.26 5.40 -3.31
CA ASN A 55 28.11 4.71 -4.27
C ASN A 55 27.62 3.28 -4.62
N ALA A 56 26.29 3.11 -4.69
CA ALA A 56 25.56 1.90 -5.03
C ALA A 56 24.66 2.10 -6.28
N GLN A 57 25.11 2.94 -7.22
CA GLN A 57 24.35 3.29 -8.43
C GLN A 57 23.89 2.07 -9.25
N PRO A 58 24.74 1.06 -9.53
CA PRO A 58 24.29 -0.12 -10.29
C PRO A 58 23.17 -0.91 -9.60
N GLN A 59 23.23 -1.05 -8.27
CA GLN A 59 22.20 -1.72 -7.48
C GLN A 59 20.89 -0.92 -7.50
N ALA A 60 20.98 0.40 -7.40
CA ALA A 60 19.82 1.28 -7.45
C ALA A 60 19.12 1.26 -8.81
N ASP A 61 19.89 1.28 -9.90
CA ASP A 61 19.32 1.20 -11.25
C ASP A 61 18.65 -0.15 -11.51
N GLN A 62 19.28 -1.26 -11.09
CA GLN A 62 18.67 -2.59 -11.18
C GLN A 62 17.38 -2.69 -10.35
N LEU A 63 17.40 -2.23 -9.09
CA LEU A 63 16.23 -2.25 -8.22
C LEU A 63 15.07 -1.48 -8.86
N VAL A 64 15.34 -0.30 -9.43
CA VAL A 64 14.28 0.48 -10.07
C VAL A 64 13.75 -0.20 -11.32
N GLU A 65 14.60 -0.79 -12.15
CA GLU A 65 14.16 -1.56 -13.33
C GLU A 65 13.21 -2.68 -12.93
N ASP A 66 13.55 -3.46 -11.89
CA ASP A 66 12.72 -4.55 -11.39
C ASP A 66 11.37 -4.05 -10.85
N LEU A 67 11.36 -2.95 -10.08
CA LEU A 67 10.14 -2.35 -9.54
C LEU A 67 9.23 -1.81 -10.65
N GLU A 68 9.81 -1.12 -11.63
CA GLU A 68 9.10 -0.59 -12.79
C GLU A 68 8.48 -1.71 -13.62
N GLU A 69 9.22 -2.80 -13.88
CA GLU A 69 8.72 -3.94 -14.64
C GLU A 69 7.51 -4.60 -13.96
N ARG A 70 7.61 -4.88 -12.66
CA ARG A 70 6.51 -5.50 -11.87
C ARG A 70 5.24 -4.66 -11.89
N ILE A 71 5.35 -3.35 -11.68
CA ILE A 71 4.22 -2.42 -11.74
C ILE A 71 3.63 -2.32 -13.15
N ASN A 72 4.47 -2.35 -14.19
CA ASN A 72 4.04 -2.33 -15.58
C ASN A 72 3.26 -3.60 -15.95
N ILE A 73 3.64 -4.78 -15.42
CA ILE A 73 2.91 -6.03 -15.62
C ILE A 73 1.48 -5.92 -15.10
N ILE A 74 1.29 -5.39 -13.89
CA ILE A 74 -0.03 -5.18 -13.28
C ILE A 74 -0.86 -4.23 -14.15
N SER A 75 -0.29 -3.05 -14.45
CA SER A 75 -0.97 -2.01 -15.23
C SER A 75 -1.36 -2.50 -16.62
N HIS A 76 -0.49 -3.27 -17.28
CA HIS A 76 -0.75 -3.82 -18.61
C HIS A 76 -1.87 -4.88 -18.61
N LYS A 77 -1.94 -5.74 -17.59
CA LYS A 77 -3.01 -6.74 -17.43
C LYS A 77 -4.38 -6.08 -17.18
N LEU A 78 -4.40 -4.93 -16.49
CA LEU A 78 -5.61 -4.23 -16.08
C LEU A 78 -6.08 -3.14 -17.05
N LYS A 79 -5.29 -2.81 -18.08
CA LYS A 79 -5.55 -1.67 -18.99
C LYS A 79 -6.91 -1.67 -19.73
N PHE A 80 -7.58 -2.82 -19.79
CA PHE A 80 -8.88 -2.97 -20.46
C PHE A 80 -10.04 -3.18 -19.49
N ILE A 81 -9.82 -3.11 -18.17
CA ILE A 81 -10.90 -3.09 -17.21
C ILE A 81 -11.65 -1.77 -17.35
N ALA A 82 -12.93 -1.85 -17.73
CA ALA A 82 -13.80 -0.69 -17.83
C ALA A 82 -13.97 -0.01 -16.47
N GLU A 83 -14.15 1.31 -16.46
CA GLU A 83 -14.18 2.11 -15.23
C GLU A 83 -15.27 1.63 -14.26
N GLU A 84 -16.44 1.25 -14.78
CA GLU A 84 -17.56 0.71 -14.01
C GLU A 84 -17.28 -0.65 -13.35
N ASN A 85 -16.25 -1.36 -13.80
CA ASN A 85 -15.84 -2.66 -13.26
C ASN A 85 -14.65 -2.55 -12.29
N LYS A 86 -14.08 -1.36 -12.10
CA LYS A 86 -13.01 -1.16 -11.13
C LYS A 86 -13.61 -1.15 -9.71
N PRO A 87 -13.04 -1.92 -8.78
CA PRO A 87 -13.54 -1.94 -7.41
C PRO A 87 -13.32 -0.58 -6.75
N LYS A 88 -14.34 -0.08 -6.06
CA LYS A 88 -14.21 1.08 -5.17
C LYS A 88 -13.66 0.61 -3.84
N VAL A 89 -12.52 1.16 -3.44
CA VAL A 89 -11.74 0.66 -2.31
C VAL A 89 -11.62 1.73 -1.25
N ALA A 90 -11.92 1.37 -0.01
CA ALA A 90 -11.66 2.20 1.15
C ALA A 90 -10.67 1.54 2.09
N PHE A 91 -9.85 2.38 2.72
CA PHE A 91 -8.81 1.98 3.64
C PHE A 91 -9.13 2.49 5.04
N PHE A 92 -9.04 1.63 6.05
CA PHE A 92 -9.20 1.99 7.45
C PHE A 92 -7.90 1.70 8.20
N GLN A 93 -7.32 2.75 8.78
CA GLN A 93 -6.10 2.63 9.58
C GLN A 93 -6.38 2.29 11.05
N ASP A 94 -7.59 2.61 11.53
CA ASP A 94 -8.05 2.39 12.89
C ASP A 94 -9.41 1.70 12.87
N VAL A 95 -9.72 0.92 13.90
CA VAL A 95 -10.96 0.12 13.99
C VAL A 95 -11.89 0.57 15.12
N PHE A 96 -11.47 1.50 15.99
CA PHE A 96 -12.32 1.98 17.08
C PHE A 96 -12.08 3.48 17.38
N PRO A 97 -12.80 4.40 16.71
CA PRO A 97 -13.72 4.16 15.59
C PRO A 97 -12.99 3.84 14.28
N LEU A 98 -13.71 3.26 13.32
CA LEU A 98 -13.21 3.09 11.95
C LEU A 98 -12.88 4.45 11.33
N THR A 99 -11.59 4.71 11.11
CA THR A 99 -11.08 5.98 10.57
C THR A 99 -10.45 5.74 9.20
N ALA A 100 -11.05 6.35 8.17
CA ALA A 100 -10.55 6.23 6.82
C ALA A 100 -9.14 6.80 6.74
N ALA A 101 -8.22 6.04 6.15
CA ALA A 101 -6.91 6.55 5.81
C ALA A 101 -7.02 7.37 4.53
N GLU A 102 -6.34 8.52 4.48
CA GLU A 102 -6.25 9.38 3.31
C GLU A 102 -4.81 9.84 3.11
N ASN A 103 -4.15 9.32 2.07
CA ASN A 103 -2.87 9.86 1.60
C ASN A 103 -2.64 9.57 0.11
N GLY A 104 -1.72 10.35 -0.50
CA GLY A 104 -1.39 10.25 -1.92
C GLY A 104 -0.70 8.94 -2.31
N TYR A 105 0.03 8.31 -1.38
CA TYR A 105 0.71 7.05 -1.62
C TYR A 105 -0.29 5.90 -1.87
N LEU A 106 -1.28 5.75 -0.98
CA LEU A 106 -2.37 4.80 -1.13
C LEU A 106 -3.16 5.07 -2.42
N ALA A 107 -3.41 6.34 -2.75
CA ALA A 107 -4.07 6.70 -4.00
C ALA A 107 -3.30 6.20 -5.24
N ASN A 108 -1.96 6.29 -5.22
CA ASN A 108 -1.11 5.76 -6.30
C ASN A 108 -1.17 4.23 -6.37
N LEU A 109 -1.02 3.54 -5.23
CA LEU A 109 -1.07 2.07 -5.19
C LEU A 109 -2.42 1.53 -5.67
N ILE A 110 -3.53 2.10 -5.20
CA ILE A 110 -4.89 1.71 -5.61
C ILE A 110 -5.07 1.91 -7.11
N ARG A 111 -4.58 3.03 -7.66
CA ARG A 111 -4.65 3.31 -9.09
C ARG A 111 -3.84 2.31 -9.91
N ILE A 112 -2.62 1.97 -9.48
CA ILE A 112 -1.77 0.96 -10.14
C ILE A 112 -2.46 -0.40 -10.14
N ALA A 113 -3.01 -0.79 -8.99
CA ALA A 113 -3.74 -2.04 -8.83
C ALA A 113 -5.12 -2.04 -9.49
N GLY A 114 -5.52 -0.95 -10.18
CA GLY A 114 -6.76 -0.86 -10.96
C GLY A 114 -8.03 -0.66 -10.14
N GLY A 115 -7.94 -0.12 -8.93
CA GLY A 115 -9.08 0.27 -8.10
C GLY A 115 -9.41 1.77 -8.17
N ILE A 116 -10.51 2.15 -7.51
CA ILE A 116 -10.96 3.54 -7.33
C ILE A 116 -10.93 3.87 -5.84
N TYR A 117 -10.10 4.82 -5.43
CA TYR A 117 -9.96 5.19 -4.02
C TYR A 117 -11.18 5.97 -3.49
N GLN A 118 -11.76 5.49 -2.39
CA GLN A 118 -12.81 6.17 -1.63
C GLN A 118 -12.22 6.71 -0.32
N THR A 119 -12.04 8.04 -0.25
CA THR A 119 -11.51 8.72 0.94
C THR A 119 -12.62 9.24 1.86
N ARG A 120 -13.75 9.66 1.29
CA ARG A 120 -14.90 10.14 2.05
C ARG A 120 -15.78 8.96 2.45
N MET A 121 -15.63 8.54 3.69
CA MET A 121 -16.36 7.40 4.24
C MET A 121 -17.41 7.86 5.24
N ILE A 122 -18.68 7.66 4.87
CA ILE A 122 -19.84 7.89 5.74
C ILE A 122 -20.53 6.54 5.93
N PRO A 123 -20.80 6.11 7.18
CA PRO A 123 -21.58 4.91 7.43
C PRO A 123 -22.91 4.93 6.66
N HIS A 124 -23.34 3.78 6.15
CA HIS A 124 -24.55 3.60 5.33
C HIS A 124 -24.60 4.29 3.95
N GLU A 125 -23.76 5.28 3.68
CA GLU A 125 -23.73 6.01 2.40
C GLU A 125 -22.56 5.60 1.49
N SER A 126 -21.52 4.97 2.04
CA SER A 126 -20.35 4.57 1.25
C SER A 126 -20.73 3.50 0.21
N SER A 127 -20.27 3.73 -1.03
CA SER A 127 -20.41 2.78 -2.14
C SER A 127 -19.17 1.90 -2.34
N SER A 128 -18.33 1.75 -1.31
CA SER A 128 -17.10 0.96 -1.43
C SER A 128 -17.42 -0.52 -1.59
N ASP A 129 -16.79 -1.14 -2.58
CA ASP A 129 -16.90 -2.57 -2.91
C ASP A 129 -15.90 -3.41 -2.10
N VAL A 130 -14.77 -2.80 -1.68
CA VAL A 130 -13.71 -3.45 -0.90
C VAL A 130 -13.31 -2.57 0.30
N LEU A 131 -13.20 -3.18 1.48
CA LEU A 131 -12.57 -2.57 2.65
C LEU A 131 -11.22 -3.23 2.94
N ILE A 132 -10.18 -2.41 3.06
CA ILE A 132 -8.87 -2.84 3.53
C ILE A 132 -8.59 -2.22 4.89
N ILE A 133 -8.22 -3.05 5.86
CA ILE A 133 -7.91 -2.68 7.23
C ILE A 133 -6.44 -2.94 7.46
N PHE A 134 -5.70 -1.91 7.81
CA PHE A 134 -4.25 -1.98 8.01
C PHE A 134 -3.91 -1.23 9.30
N ASN A 135 -3.89 -1.96 10.40
CA ASN A 135 -3.71 -1.40 11.74
C ASN A 135 -2.47 -2.01 12.41
N GLU A 136 -1.83 -1.28 13.31
CA GLU A 136 -0.61 -1.73 14.00
C GLU A 136 -0.88 -2.68 15.17
N LYS A 137 -2.14 -2.82 15.60
CA LYS A 137 -2.55 -3.74 16.65
C LYS A 137 -2.32 -5.20 16.23
N PRO A 138 -2.03 -6.10 17.19
CA PRO A 138 -2.02 -7.53 16.94
C PRO A 138 -3.33 -8.02 16.32
N ILE A 139 -3.22 -8.98 15.41
CA ILE A 139 -4.39 -9.52 14.69
C ILE A 139 -5.46 -10.08 15.61
N SER A 140 -5.07 -10.72 16.71
CA SER A 140 -6.01 -11.25 17.72
C SER A 140 -6.89 -10.17 18.35
N GLN A 141 -6.32 -8.97 18.57
CA GLN A 141 -7.06 -7.83 19.06
C GLN A 141 -7.99 -7.27 17.99
N LEU A 142 -7.51 -7.13 16.74
CA LEU A 142 -8.33 -6.66 15.62
C LEU A 142 -9.55 -7.56 15.40
N LEU A 143 -9.38 -8.88 15.40
CA LEU A 143 -10.48 -9.84 15.22
C LEU A 143 -11.55 -9.73 16.31
N THR A 144 -11.19 -9.23 17.51
CA THR A 144 -12.15 -9.00 18.61
C THR A 144 -12.89 -7.67 18.44
N GLU A 145 -12.22 -6.63 17.95
CA GLU A 145 -12.79 -5.28 17.83
C GLU A 145 -13.60 -5.08 16.54
N LEU A 146 -13.22 -5.76 15.44
CA LEU A 146 -13.83 -5.61 14.12
C LEU A 146 -15.34 -5.90 14.08
N PRO A 147 -15.86 -6.96 14.73
CA PRO A 147 -17.30 -7.20 14.81
C PRO A 147 -18.10 -5.98 15.30
N GLN A 148 -17.60 -5.32 16.35
CA GLN A 148 -18.26 -4.13 16.87
C GLN A 148 -18.07 -2.93 15.95
N ALA A 149 -16.86 -2.75 15.44
CA ALA A 149 -16.49 -1.63 14.56
C ALA A 149 -17.33 -1.57 13.29
N LEU A 150 -17.51 -2.72 12.62
CA LEU A 150 -18.19 -2.85 11.34
C LEU A 150 -19.72 -2.87 11.47
N SER A 151 -20.28 -2.99 12.68
CA SER A 151 -21.73 -3.03 12.88
C SER A 151 -22.46 -1.81 12.26
N THR A 152 -21.92 -0.61 12.43
CA THR A 152 -22.42 0.65 11.82
C THR A 152 -22.17 0.71 10.31
N TRP A 153 -21.30 -0.13 9.78
CA TRP A 153 -20.96 -0.21 8.35
C TRP A 153 -21.63 -1.40 7.64
N SER A 154 -22.43 -2.21 8.34
CA SER A 154 -23.04 -3.45 7.85
C SER A 154 -23.81 -3.33 6.52
N GLN A 155 -24.29 -2.14 6.18
CA GLN A 155 -25.09 -1.90 4.97
C GLN A 155 -24.28 -1.50 3.73
N ILE A 156 -22.97 -1.21 3.87
CA ILE A 156 -22.16 -0.83 2.71
C ILE A 156 -21.81 -2.08 1.87
N PRO A 157 -21.61 -1.95 0.55
CA PRO A 157 -21.41 -3.10 -0.34
C PRO A 157 -20.26 -4.01 0.10
N ALA A 158 -19.13 -3.44 0.53
CA ALA A 158 -17.98 -4.22 0.98
C ALA A 158 -18.28 -5.12 2.19
N VAL A 159 -19.03 -4.64 3.18
CA VAL A 159 -19.37 -5.44 4.37
C VAL A 159 -20.46 -6.46 4.04
N ALA A 160 -21.49 -6.05 3.31
CA ALA A 160 -22.59 -6.92 2.92
C ALA A 160 -22.14 -8.10 2.02
N ASN A 161 -21.07 -7.92 1.24
CA ASN A 161 -20.54 -8.94 0.34
C ASN A 161 -19.27 -9.64 0.88
N ASN A 162 -18.95 -9.49 2.17
CA ASN A 162 -17.73 -10.01 2.80
C ASN A 162 -16.45 -9.70 2.00
N GLN A 163 -16.31 -8.48 1.50
CA GLN A 163 -15.11 -7.97 0.82
C GLN A 163 -14.29 -7.12 1.80
N ILE A 164 -13.93 -7.72 2.93
CA ILE A 164 -13.15 -7.10 3.99
C ILE A 164 -11.83 -7.85 4.09
N TYR A 165 -10.73 -7.11 4.03
CA TYR A 165 -9.37 -7.65 4.03
C TYR A 165 -8.56 -6.96 5.12
N ILE A 166 -7.74 -7.74 5.84
CA ILE A 166 -6.83 -7.25 6.86
C ILE A 166 -5.41 -7.43 6.34
N VAL A 167 -4.68 -6.34 6.18
CA VAL A 167 -3.24 -6.37 5.90
C VAL A 167 -2.52 -6.26 7.24
N HIS A 168 -2.07 -7.41 7.74
CA HIS A 168 -1.55 -7.55 9.11
C HIS A 168 -0.03 -7.41 9.19
N HIS A 169 0.68 -7.60 8.08
CA HIS A 169 2.14 -7.43 8.08
C HIS A 169 2.51 -5.93 8.15
N PRO A 170 3.32 -5.50 9.15
CA PRO A 170 3.52 -4.09 9.45
C PRO A 170 4.32 -3.32 8.38
N GLY A 171 5.08 -4.04 7.54
CA GLY A 171 5.92 -3.45 6.50
C GLY A 171 5.20 -2.95 5.25
N TYR A 172 3.89 -3.20 5.08
CA TYR A 172 3.16 -2.91 3.85
C TYR A 172 2.04 -1.87 4.05
N LEU A 173 1.78 -1.09 3.00
CA LEU A 173 0.73 -0.08 2.79
C LEU A 173 0.82 1.15 3.71
N ARG A 174 1.97 1.36 4.37
CA ARG A 174 2.14 2.45 5.36
C ARG A 174 3.06 3.58 4.89
N GLN A 175 4.13 3.23 4.17
CA GLN A 175 5.18 4.17 3.82
C GLN A 175 5.66 3.93 2.38
N PRO A 176 5.86 5.00 1.58
CA PRO A 176 6.61 4.93 0.34
C PRO A 176 7.97 4.26 0.54
N GLY A 177 8.43 3.46 -0.42
CA GLY A 177 9.76 2.85 -0.32
C GLY A 177 10.03 1.78 -1.37
N ALA A 178 11.00 0.92 -1.08
CA ALA A 178 11.42 -0.15 -1.99
C ALA A 178 10.39 -1.28 -2.15
N LEU A 179 9.32 -1.30 -1.33
CA LEU A 179 8.25 -2.30 -1.39
C LEU A 179 7.07 -1.89 -2.28
N ILE A 180 7.17 -0.79 -3.04
CA ILE A 180 6.05 -0.26 -3.82
C ILE A 180 5.45 -1.27 -4.81
N ALA A 181 6.28 -2.10 -5.45
CA ALA A 181 5.80 -3.13 -6.36
C ALA A 181 5.08 -4.25 -5.60
N ASP A 182 5.64 -4.70 -4.47
CA ASP A 182 5.05 -5.70 -3.59
C ASP A 182 3.68 -5.25 -3.06
N GLU A 183 3.57 -3.98 -2.66
CA GLU A 183 2.32 -3.37 -2.21
C GLU A 183 1.29 -3.25 -3.33
N ALA A 184 1.71 -2.92 -4.55
CA ALA A 184 0.83 -2.93 -5.71
C ALA A 184 0.34 -4.35 -6.05
N GLU A 185 1.21 -5.36 -5.93
CA GLU A 185 0.88 -6.77 -6.12
C GLU A 185 -0.14 -7.26 -5.09
N ILE A 186 0.03 -6.92 -3.81
CA ILE A 186 -0.93 -7.23 -2.73
C ILE A 186 -2.31 -6.66 -3.08
N LEU A 187 -2.39 -5.41 -3.50
CA LEU A 187 -3.67 -4.80 -3.86
C LEU A 187 -4.26 -5.41 -5.13
N ALA A 188 -3.44 -5.70 -6.14
CA ALA A 188 -3.90 -6.33 -7.37
C ALA A 188 -4.45 -7.74 -7.11
N GLU A 189 -3.82 -8.50 -6.20
CA GLU A 189 -4.28 -9.81 -5.75
C GLU A 189 -5.63 -9.71 -5.03
N ILE A 190 -5.80 -8.76 -4.10
CA ILE A 190 -7.06 -8.53 -3.39
C ILE A 190 -8.19 -8.10 -4.35
N PHE A 191 -7.89 -7.18 -5.28
CA PHE A 191 -8.90 -6.60 -6.18
C PHE A 191 -9.29 -7.55 -7.31
N TYR A 192 -8.34 -8.36 -7.78
CA TYR A 192 -8.48 -9.15 -8.99
C TYR A 192 -7.89 -10.56 -8.81
N PRO A 193 -8.38 -11.37 -7.86
CA PRO A 193 -7.80 -12.68 -7.50
C PRO A 193 -7.87 -13.73 -8.63
N LYS A 194 -8.69 -13.48 -9.66
CA LYS A 194 -8.73 -14.32 -10.88
C LYS A 194 -7.60 -14.04 -11.86
N TYR A 195 -6.96 -12.87 -11.74
CA TYR A 195 -5.90 -12.40 -12.65
C TYR A 195 -4.51 -12.43 -12.02
N PHE A 196 -4.45 -12.32 -10.69
CA PHE A 196 -3.22 -12.22 -9.92
C PHE A 196 -3.23 -13.20 -8.76
N VAL A 197 -2.14 -13.97 -8.66
CA VAL A 197 -1.83 -14.89 -7.56
C VAL A 197 -0.32 -14.79 -7.33
N PHE A 198 0.07 -13.93 -6.41
CA PHE A 198 1.43 -13.69 -5.93
C PHE A 198 1.70 -14.42 -4.60
N GLY A 199 0.67 -14.93 -3.94
CA GLY A 199 0.77 -15.76 -2.73
C GLY A 199 0.96 -14.95 -1.45
N ARG A 200 0.51 -13.69 -1.43
CA ARG A 200 0.66 -12.78 -0.28
C ARG A 200 -0.44 -12.96 0.78
N ASP A 201 -1.44 -13.79 0.49
CA ASP A 201 -2.46 -14.25 1.42
C ASP A 201 -1.92 -15.22 2.48
N GLU A 202 -0.72 -15.76 2.28
CA GLU A 202 -0.07 -16.67 3.23
C GLU A 202 0.64 -15.93 4.38
N ASP A 203 1.12 -14.70 4.15
CA ASP A 203 2.01 -13.99 5.06
C ASP A 203 1.70 -12.50 5.29
N VAL A 204 1.00 -11.83 4.37
CA VAL A 204 0.78 -10.37 4.42
C VAL A 204 -0.64 -9.99 4.78
N TRP A 205 -1.62 -10.63 4.15
CA TRP A 205 -3.01 -10.24 4.27
C TRP A 205 -3.93 -11.45 4.46
N MET A 206 -5.08 -11.23 5.08
CA MET A 206 -6.13 -12.23 5.17
C MET A 206 -7.50 -11.64 4.89
N LYS A 207 -8.41 -12.48 4.42
CA LYS A 207 -9.82 -12.11 4.30
C LYS A 207 -10.52 -12.23 5.66
N PHE A 208 -11.29 -11.21 6.03
CA PHE A 208 -12.12 -11.21 7.23
C PHE A 208 -13.58 -11.51 6.85
N GLU A 209 -14.12 -12.58 7.41
CA GLU A 209 -15.51 -12.98 7.18
C GLU A 209 -16.42 -12.32 8.22
N TRP A 210 -17.25 -11.39 7.76
CA TRP A 210 -18.28 -10.75 8.55
C TRP A 210 -19.50 -11.67 8.69
N GLN A 211 -20.07 -11.75 9.90
CA GLN A 211 -21.21 -12.61 10.26
C GLN A 211 -22.50 -11.81 10.47
#